data_AF-A0A1F4N161-F1
#
_entry.id   AF-A0A1F4N161-F1
#
_cell.length_a   1.000
_cell.length_b   1.000
_cell.length_c   1.000
_cell.angle_alpha   90.00
_cell.angle_beta   90.00
_cell.angle_gamma   90.00
#
_symmetry.space_group_name_H-M   'P 1'
#
loop_
_entity.id
_entity.type
_entity.pdbx_description
1 polymer ?
#
loop_
_entity_poly.entity_id
_entity_poly.type
_entity_poly.pdbx_seq_one_letter_code
_entity_poly.pdbx_strand_id
1 'polypeptide(L)'
;MNIEQYLPVILFILVGVGVGVAPQLLGFLLGPRRPDEAKNSPYECGFEAFEDARMKFDVRYYLVAILFILFDLEIAFLFPWAVALKEVGMTGFLTVMLFLGILVVGFVYEWKKGALDWE
;
A
#
# COMPACT_ATOMS: atom_id res chain seq x y z
N MET A 1 20.21 5.08 -22.19
CA MET A 1 19.59 5.27 -20.86
C MET A 1 20.66 5.82 -19.94
N ASN A 2 20.58 7.09 -19.54
CA ASN A 2 21.61 7.70 -18.69
C ASN A 2 21.32 7.35 -17.21
N ILE A 3 22.17 6.51 -16.63
CA ILE A 3 22.04 6.03 -15.24
C ILE A 3 22.27 7.15 -14.21
N GLU A 4 22.93 8.25 -14.60
CA GLU A 4 23.23 9.38 -13.73
C GLU A 4 21.97 10.04 -13.17
N GLN A 5 20.84 9.95 -13.87
CA GLN A 5 19.55 10.49 -13.43
C GLN A 5 18.98 9.77 -12.20
N TYR A 6 19.43 8.55 -11.88
CA TYR A 6 19.01 7.82 -10.70
C TYR A 6 19.82 8.16 -9.44
N LEU A 7 21.00 8.78 -9.60
CA LEU A 7 21.85 9.15 -8.47
C LEU A 7 21.14 10.11 -7.50
N PRO A 8 20.46 11.19 -7.96
CA PRO A 8 19.68 12.05 -7.06
C PRO A 8 18.56 11.32 -6.32
N VAL A 9 17.91 10.34 -6.97
CA VAL A 9 16.83 9.55 -6.36
C VAL A 9 17.36 8.70 -5.21
N ILE A 10 18.48 8.01 -5.43
CA ILE A 10 19.13 7.20 -4.40
C ILE A 10 19.60 8.07 -3.24
N LEU A 11 20.23 9.21 -3.53
CA LEU A 11 20.65 10.16 -2.49
C LEU A 11 19.46 10.67 -1.68
N PHE A 12 18.34 10.99 -2.33
CA PHE A 12 17.13 11.41 -1.64
C PHE A 12 16.60 10.33 -0.69
N ILE A 13 16.55 9.07 -1.14
CA ILE A 13 16.14 7.94 -0.29
C ILE A 13 17.10 7.79 0.90
N LEU A 14 18.42 7.84 0.67
CA LEU A 14 19.42 7.70 1.75
C LEU A 14 19.33 8.82 2.78
N VAL A 15 19.16 10.07 2.33
CA VAL A 15 18.97 11.21 3.23
C VAL A 15 17.65 11.07 3.99
N GLY A 16 16.56 10.68 3.32
CA GLY A 16 15.26 10.45 3.95
C GLY A 16 15.32 9.37 5.05
N VAL A 17 15.96 8.24 4.76
CA VAL A 17 16.20 7.18 5.75
C VAL A 17 17.09 7.69 6.89
N GLY A 18 18.16 8.42 6.57
CA GLY A 18 19.04 9.03 7.57
C GLY A 18 18.28 9.97 8.51
N VAL A 19 17.42 10.82 7.97
CA VAL A 19 16.58 11.75 8.75
C VAL A 19 15.50 11.01 9.54
N GLY A 20 14.96 9.89 9.05
CA GLY A 20 14.02 9.08 9.80
C GLY A 20 14.66 8.31 10.96
N VAL A 21 15.86 7.77 10.75
CA VAL A 21 16.55 6.88 11.70
C VAL A 21 17.38 7.66 12.72
N ALA A 22 18.05 8.76 12.33
CA ALA A 22 18.95 9.48 13.22
C ALA A 22 18.26 10.02 14.50
N PRO A 23 17.07 10.65 14.44
CA PRO A 23 16.37 11.09 15.65
C PRO A 23 15.93 9.92 16.54
N GLN A 24 15.53 8.80 15.96
CA GLN A 24 15.19 7.57 16.70
C GLN A 24 16.41 7.04 17.45
N LEU A 25 17.58 6.98 16.81
CA LEU A 25 18.84 6.56 17.44
C LEU A 25 19.29 7.53 18.52
N LEU A 26 19.20 8.83 18.26
CA LEU A 26 19.51 9.87 19.26
C LEU A 26 18.58 9.75 20.47
N GLY A 27 17.27 9.59 20.25
CA GLY A 27 16.30 9.36 21.32
C GLY A 27 16.59 8.07 22.11
N PHE A 28 16.99 7.00 21.43
CA PHE A 28 17.36 5.75 22.07
C PHE A 28 18.65 5.85 22.90
N LEU A 29 19.67 6.58 22.41
CA LEU A 29 20.98 6.72 23.06
C LEU A 29 20.98 7.76 24.19
N LEU A 30 20.30 8.88 24.01
CA LEU A 30 20.29 10.02 24.93
C LEU A 30 19.09 10.00 25.90
N GLY A 31 18.05 9.21 25.59
CA GLY A 31 16.83 9.11 26.39
C GLY A 31 17.04 8.43 27.75
N PRO A 32 16.43 8.93 28.84
CA PRO A 32 16.47 8.25 30.14
C PRO A 32 15.83 6.86 30.07
N ARG A 33 16.57 5.82 30.43
CA ARG A 33 16.07 4.44 30.48
C ARG A 33 15.65 4.07 31.89
N ARG A 34 14.34 4.12 32.17
CA ARG A 34 13.73 3.72 33.45
C ARG A 34 12.56 2.76 33.19
N PRO A 35 12.83 1.54 32.69
CA PRO A 35 11.80 0.54 32.49
C PRO A 35 11.19 0.14 33.84
N ASP A 36 9.88 -0.08 33.83
CA ASP A 36 9.10 -0.56 34.96
C ASP A 36 8.00 -1.46 34.41
N GLU A 37 7.49 -2.38 35.22
CA GLU A 37 6.47 -3.34 34.81
C GLU A 37 5.22 -2.64 34.26
N ALA A 38 4.75 -1.59 34.93
CA ALA A 38 3.58 -0.82 34.50
C ALA A 38 3.84 0.07 33.26
N LYS A 39 5.10 0.40 32.94
CA LYS A 39 5.45 1.15 31.71
C LYS A 39 5.56 0.25 30.48
N ASN A 40 5.86 -1.02 30.71
CA ASN A 40 6.06 -2.02 29.66
C ASN A 40 4.80 -2.88 29.46
N SER A 41 3.78 -2.74 30.32
CA SER A 41 2.50 -3.43 30.13
C SER A 41 1.70 -2.81 28.98
N PRO A 42 0.93 -3.62 28.24
CA PRO A 42 -0.02 -3.10 27.25
C PRO A 42 -1.00 -2.12 27.88
N TYR A 43 -1.41 -1.10 27.10
CA TYR A 43 -2.39 -0.13 27.55
C TYR A 43 -3.79 -0.76 27.57
N GLU A 44 -4.34 -0.95 28.77
CA GLU A 44 -5.71 -1.45 29.00
C GLU A 44 -6.40 -0.59 30.10
N CYS A 45 -6.31 0.74 29.99
CA CYS A 45 -6.92 1.70 30.93
C CYS A 45 -6.62 1.43 32.43
N GLY A 46 -5.45 0.87 32.75
CA GLY A 46 -5.02 0.57 34.11
C GLY A 46 -5.37 -0.84 34.61
N PHE A 47 -5.93 -1.68 33.76
CA PHE A 47 -6.21 -3.07 34.05
C PHE A 47 -5.17 -4.02 33.43
N GLU A 48 -5.17 -5.27 33.89
CA GLU A 48 -4.42 -6.35 33.23
C GLU A 48 -5.11 -6.74 31.92
N ALA A 49 -4.34 -7.06 30.89
CA ALA A 49 -4.88 -7.47 29.60
C ALA A 49 -5.79 -8.71 29.79
N PHE A 50 -7.07 -8.56 29.48
CA PHE A 50 -8.09 -9.50 29.92
C PHE A 50 -8.20 -10.76 29.07
N GLU A 51 -7.68 -10.78 27.82
CA GLU A 51 -7.86 -11.92 26.90
C GLU A 51 -6.70 -12.07 25.88
N ASP A 52 -6.69 -13.19 25.15
CA ASP A 52 -5.80 -13.43 24.01
C ASP A 52 -6.10 -12.44 22.88
N ALA A 53 -5.10 -11.67 22.44
CA ALA A 53 -5.23 -10.69 21.37
C ALA A 53 -5.48 -11.33 19.97
N ARG A 54 -5.50 -12.65 19.87
CA ARG A 54 -5.72 -13.40 18.63
C ARG A 54 -7.20 -13.55 18.29
N MET A 55 -7.78 -12.47 17.77
CA MET A 55 -9.09 -12.51 17.14
C MET A 55 -9.00 -12.79 15.64
N LYS A 56 -10.04 -13.42 15.08
CA LYS A 56 -10.18 -13.53 13.63
C LYS A 56 -10.47 -12.14 13.08
N PHE A 57 -9.57 -11.63 12.24
CA PHE A 57 -9.79 -10.41 11.51
C PHE A 57 -10.90 -10.60 10.47
N ASP A 58 -11.58 -9.51 10.17
CA ASP A 58 -12.65 -9.51 9.19
C ASP A 58 -12.11 -9.82 7.79
N VAL A 59 -12.83 -10.65 7.02
CA VAL A 59 -12.45 -11.02 5.65
C VAL A 59 -12.55 -9.81 4.71
N ARG A 60 -13.28 -8.75 5.08
CA ARG A 60 -13.40 -7.50 4.31
C ARG A 60 -12.04 -6.89 3.94
N TYR A 61 -11.05 -6.92 4.85
CA TYR A 61 -9.70 -6.43 4.55
C TYR A 61 -9.01 -7.23 3.43
N TYR A 62 -9.25 -8.53 3.38
CA TYR A 62 -8.70 -9.41 2.34
C TYR A 62 -9.34 -9.15 0.98
N LEU A 63 -10.67 -8.95 0.93
CA LEU A 63 -11.38 -8.61 -0.32
C LEU A 63 -10.84 -7.32 -0.93
N VAL A 64 -10.66 -6.29 -0.10
CA VAL A 64 -10.11 -4.99 -0.53
C VAL A 64 -8.67 -5.13 -1.00
N ALA A 65 -7.84 -5.92 -0.31
CA ALA A 65 -6.44 -6.14 -0.71
C ALA A 65 -6.33 -6.87 -2.06
N ILE A 66 -7.13 -7.90 -2.30
CA ILE A 66 -7.13 -8.59 -3.61
C ILE A 66 -7.60 -7.66 -4.71
N LEU A 67 -8.67 -6.90 -4.47
CA LEU A 67 -9.17 -5.95 -5.45
C LEU A 67 -8.13 -4.88 -5.79
N PHE A 68 -7.42 -4.38 -4.78
CA PHE A 68 -6.30 -3.45 -4.99
C PHE A 68 -5.20 -4.07 -5.85
N ILE A 69 -4.81 -5.33 -5.60
CA ILE A 69 -3.79 -6.03 -6.40
C ILE A 69 -4.22 -6.18 -7.85
N LEU A 70 -5.50 -6.52 -8.09
CA LEU A 70 -6.03 -6.63 -9.45
C LEU A 70 -5.96 -5.28 -10.16
N PHE A 71 -6.45 -4.20 -9.54
CA PHE A 71 -6.38 -2.86 -10.11
C PHE A 71 -4.95 -2.34 -10.34
N ASP A 72 -4.02 -2.63 -9.42
CA ASP A 72 -2.61 -2.24 -9.59
C ASP A 72 -1.98 -2.93 -10.80
N LEU A 73 -2.27 -4.22 -10.97
CA LEU A 73 -1.83 -5.00 -12.12
C LEU A 73 -2.48 -4.51 -13.43
N GLU A 74 -3.74 -4.09 -13.40
CA GLU A 74 -4.40 -3.46 -14.56
C GLU A 74 -3.68 -2.17 -14.97
N ILE A 75 -3.37 -1.30 -14.01
CA ILE A 75 -2.65 -0.05 -14.26
C ILE A 75 -1.26 -0.34 -14.84
N ALA A 76 -0.58 -1.39 -14.38
CA ALA A 76 0.70 -1.81 -14.94
C ALA A 76 0.61 -2.17 -16.44
N PHE A 77 -0.53 -2.67 -16.93
CA PHE A 77 -0.78 -2.87 -18.37
C PHE A 77 -1.16 -1.59 -19.11
N LEU A 78 -1.86 -0.67 -18.45
CA LEU A 78 -2.26 0.60 -19.06
C LEU A 78 -1.08 1.56 -19.27
N PHE A 79 -0.06 1.53 -18.42
CA PHE A 79 1.10 2.42 -18.53
C PHE A 79 1.86 2.29 -19.87
N PRO A 80 2.31 1.09 -20.30
CA PRO A 80 2.98 0.93 -21.59
C PRO A 80 2.11 1.40 -22.76
N TRP A 81 0.81 1.08 -22.74
CA TRP A 81 -0.13 1.53 -23.76
C TRP A 81 -0.28 3.06 -23.77
N ALA A 82 -0.40 3.69 -22.61
CA ALA A 82 -0.57 5.14 -22.48
C ALA A 82 0.66 5.90 -23.02
N VAL A 83 1.86 5.39 -22.75
CA VAL A 83 3.11 5.97 -23.26
C VAL A 83 3.23 5.78 -24.78
N ALA A 84 2.81 4.63 -25.31
CA ALA A 84 2.88 4.29 -26.73
C ALA A 84 1.61 4.66 -27.53
N LEU A 85 0.68 5.44 -26.97
CA LEU A 85 -0.66 5.67 -27.55
C LEU A 85 -0.62 6.19 -28.99
N LYS A 86 0.37 7.03 -29.32
CA LYS A 86 0.55 7.60 -30.67
C LYS A 86 1.06 6.57 -31.68
N GLU A 87 1.73 5.51 -31.22
CA GLU A 87 2.38 4.49 -32.06
C GLU A 87 1.44 3.31 -32.36
N VAL A 88 0.55 2.98 -31.42
CA VAL A 88 -0.35 1.81 -31.52
C VAL A 88 -1.57 2.03 -32.42
N GLY A 89 -1.87 3.28 -32.77
CA GLY A 89 -2.97 3.65 -33.68
C GLY A 89 -4.37 3.24 -33.18
N MET A 90 -5.35 3.26 -34.09
CA MET A 90 -6.76 3.00 -33.76
C MET A 90 -6.99 1.57 -33.23
N THR A 91 -6.26 0.58 -33.76
CA THR A 91 -6.41 -0.81 -33.32
C THR A 91 -5.98 -0.98 -31.87
N GLY A 92 -4.82 -0.46 -31.46
CA GLY A 92 -4.39 -0.53 -30.06
C GLY A 92 -5.28 0.29 -29.12
N PHE A 93 -5.82 1.41 -29.59
CA PHE A 93 -6.83 2.15 -28.83
C PHE A 93 -8.08 1.30 -28.57
N LEU A 94 -8.67 0.69 -29.60
CA LEU A 94 -9.87 -0.13 -29.46
C LEU A 94 -9.64 -1.38 -28.60
N THR A 95 -8.47 -2.02 -28.72
CA THR A 95 -8.10 -3.17 -27.87
C THR A 95 -8.09 -2.78 -26.39
N VAL A 96 -7.50 -1.64 -26.03
CA VAL A 96 -7.48 -1.21 -24.62
C VAL A 96 -8.84 -0.69 -24.16
N MET A 97 -9.64 -0.08 -25.03
CA MET A 97 -11.04 0.25 -24.69
C MET A 97 -11.86 -1.01 -24.39
N LEU A 98 -11.67 -2.09 -25.16
CA LEU A 98 -12.30 -3.37 -24.88
C LEU A 98 -11.80 -3.97 -23.55
N PHE A 99 -10.49 -3.94 -23.32
CA PHE A 99 -9.89 -4.39 -22.05
C PHE A 99 -10.49 -3.65 -20.86
N LEU A 100 -10.48 -2.30 -20.89
CA LEU A 100 -11.12 -1.48 -19.86
C LEU A 100 -12.61 -1.77 -19.70
N GLY A 101 -13.33 -2.01 -20.80
CA GLY A 101 -14.74 -2.39 -20.76
C GLY A 101 -14.98 -3.69 -19.98
N ILE A 102 -14.14 -4.72 -20.19
CA ILE A 102 -14.21 -5.98 -19.45
C ILE A 102 -13.95 -5.76 -17.95
N LEU A 103 -12.97 -4.93 -17.61
CA LEU A 103 -12.61 -4.62 -16.22
C LEU A 103 -13.71 -3.85 -15.50
N VAL A 104 -14.29 -2.84 -16.15
CA VAL A 104 -15.43 -2.09 -15.61
C VAL A 104 -16.61 -3.02 -15.32
N VAL A 105 -16.87 -4.02 -16.18
CA VAL A 105 -17.91 -5.03 -15.93
C VAL A 105 -17.58 -5.87 -14.69
N GLY A 106 -16.32 -6.32 -14.54
CA GLY A 106 -15.86 -7.05 -13.36
C GLY A 106 -16.04 -6.24 -12.07
N PHE A 107 -15.59 -4.99 -12.09
CA PHE A 107 -15.74 -4.08 -10.95
C PHE A 107 -17.20 -3.82 -10.59
N VAL A 108 -18.07 -3.57 -11.58
CA VAL A 108 -19.51 -3.39 -11.34
C VAL A 108 -20.14 -4.65 -10.76
N TYR A 109 -19.70 -5.84 -11.17
CA TYR A 109 -20.18 -7.10 -10.60
C TYR A 109 -19.80 -7.23 -9.11
N GLU A 110 -18.54 -6.96 -8.77
CA GLU A 110 -18.02 -7.02 -7.40
C GLU A 110 -18.70 -6.00 -6.48
N TRP A 111 -18.90 -4.77 -6.98
CA TRP A 111 -19.67 -3.74 -6.28
C TRP A 111 -21.07 -4.24 -5.99
N LYS A 112 -21.79 -4.75 -6.99
CA LYS A 112 -23.16 -5.26 -6.80
C LYS A 112 -23.22 -6.47 -5.87
N LYS A 113 -22.12 -7.20 -5.70
CA LYS A 113 -22.00 -8.32 -4.76
C LYS A 113 -21.66 -7.90 -3.34
N GLY A 114 -21.46 -6.61 -3.09
CA GLY A 114 -21.15 -6.07 -1.76
C GLY A 114 -19.72 -6.36 -1.31
N ALA A 115 -18.80 -6.67 -2.24
CA ALA A 115 -17.39 -6.88 -1.91
C ALA A 115 -16.71 -5.61 -1.35
N LEU A 116 -17.35 -4.45 -1.55
CA LEU A 116 -16.93 -3.13 -1.11
C LEU A 116 -17.81 -2.55 0.02
N ASP A 117 -18.76 -3.32 0.55
CA ASP A 117 -19.63 -2.82 1.61
C ASP A 117 -18.89 -2.84 2.96
N TRP A 118 -18.88 -1.69 3.64
CA TRP A 118 -18.16 -1.45 4.90
C TRP A 118 -19.07 -1.29 6.11
N GLU A 119 -20.36 -1.59 5.96
CA GLU A 119 -21.34 -1.62 7.05
C GLU A 119 -21.34 -2.95 7.81
#